data_AF-A0A956H966-F1
#
_entry.id   AF-A0A956H966-F1
#
_cell.length_a   1.000
_cell.length_b   1.000
_cell.length_c   1.000
_cell.angle_alpha   90.00
_cell.angle_beta   90.00
_cell.angle_gamma   90.00
#
_symmetry.space_group_name_H-M   'P 1'
#
loop_
_entity.id
_entity.type
_entity.pdbx_description
1 polymer ?
#
loop_
_entity_poly.entity_id
_entity_poly.type
_entity_poly.pdbx_seq_one_letter_code
_entity_poly.pdbx_strand_id
1 'polypeptide(L)'
;MREKRREATIERIVETALRLLETEGFESLTIQRLAKELKYAVGALYRYFRSKDALLVALLHRVMDRIGADLHDAQAWLAREDGGAEISESDRAMMRLLTVCHVYVGFARARPAEYGFFF
;
A
#
# COMPACT_ATOMS: atom_id res chain seq x y z
N MET A 1 20.16 -0.91 15.73
CA MET A 1 19.09 -0.82 16.77
C MET A 1 18.24 0.44 16.65
N ARG A 2 18.81 1.67 16.58
CA ARG A 2 18.03 2.92 16.47
C ARG A 2 17.28 3.08 15.13
N GLU A 3 17.94 2.75 14.02
CA GLU A 3 17.37 2.72 12.66
C GLU A 3 16.08 1.87 12.60
N LYS A 4 16.19 0.59 12.94
CA LYS A 4 15.06 -0.36 12.96
C LYS A 4 13.89 0.09 13.85
N ARG A 5 14.17 0.73 14.99
CA ARG A 5 13.10 1.28 15.85
C ARG A 5 12.38 2.46 15.20
N ARG A 6 13.14 3.32 14.51
CA ARG A 6 12.58 4.45 13.77
C ARG A 6 11.69 3.94 12.63
N GLU A 7 12.18 2.97 11.88
CA GLU A 7 11.47 2.33 10.77
C GLU A 7 10.16 1.67 11.24
N ALA A 8 10.21 0.79 12.25
CA ALA A 8 9.01 0.19 12.84
C ALA A 8 7.99 1.24 13.36
N THR A 9 8.47 2.38 13.84
CA THR A 9 7.58 3.47 14.26
C THR A 9 6.92 4.14 13.05
N ILE A 10 7.67 4.37 11.97
CA ILE A 10 7.15 4.91 10.71
C ILE A 10 6.08 3.97 10.15
N GLU A 11 6.34 2.66 10.11
CA GLU A 11 5.37 1.67 9.64
C GLU A 11 4.07 1.74 10.44
N ARG A 12 4.16 1.77 11.77
CA ARG A 12 3.00 1.90 12.65
C ARG A 12 2.21 3.19 12.42
N ILE A 13 2.90 4.30 12.13
CA ILE A 13 2.26 5.57 11.80
C ILE A 13 1.50 5.44 10.48
N VAL A 14 2.14 4.89 9.44
CA VAL A 14 1.57 4.69 8.09
C VAL A 14 0.35 3.76 8.15
N GLU A 15 0.44 2.63 8.85
CA GLU A 15 -0.68 1.70 9.00
C GLU A 15 -1.87 2.32 9.73
N THR A 16 -1.60 3.19 10.71
CA THR A 16 -2.67 3.89 11.43
C THR A 16 -3.32 4.95 10.54
N ALA A 17 -2.55 5.62 9.70
CA ALA A 17 -3.07 6.55 8.70
C ALA A 17 -3.94 5.83 7.66
N LEU A 18 -3.54 4.66 7.17
CA LEU A 18 -4.34 3.86 6.24
C LEU A 18 -5.67 3.43 6.88
N ARG A 19 -5.65 2.97 8.13
CA ARG A 19 -6.91 2.63 8.83
C ARG A 19 -7.85 3.83 8.98
N LEU A 20 -7.32 5.00 9.34
CA LEU A 20 -8.14 6.22 9.42
C LEU A 20 -8.71 6.61 8.05
N LEU A 21 -7.93 6.47 6.98
CA LEU A 21 -8.40 6.68 5.63
C LEU A 21 -9.56 5.73 5.28
N GLU A 22 -9.46 4.46 5.66
CA GLU A 22 -10.50 3.45 5.46
C GLU A 22 -11.78 3.73 6.27
N THR A 23 -11.66 4.16 7.53
CA THR A 23 -12.81 4.28 8.43
C THR A 23 -13.46 5.66 8.44
N GLU A 24 -12.67 6.72 8.25
CA GLU A 24 -13.09 8.12 8.42
C GLU A 24 -12.91 8.95 7.13
N GLY A 25 -12.31 8.38 6.09
CA GLY A 25 -12.09 9.06 4.81
C GLY A 25 -10.92 10.06 4.83
N PHE A 26 -10.61 10.63 3.65
CA PHE A 26 -9.41 11.42 3.43
C PHE A 26 -9.34 12.72 4.25
N GLU A 27 -10.47 13.38 4.46
CA GLU A 27 -10.52 14.65 5.22
C GLU A 27 -10.11 14.47 6.68
N SER A 28 -10.31 13.27 7.25
CA SER A 28 -9.88 12.94 8.61
C SER A 28 -8.35 12.83 8.75
N LEU A 29 -7.64 12.61 7.65
CA LEU A 29 -6.21 12.33 7.63
C LEU A 29 -5.40 13.61 7.87
N THR A 30 -5.15 13.89 9.15
CA THR A 30 -4.36 15.03 9.62
C THR A 30 -3.31 14.58 10.63
N ILE A 31 -2.20 15.32 10.73
CA ILE A 31 -1.14 15.03 11.72
C ILE A 31 -1.72 15.06 13.14
N GLN A 32 -2.69 15.94 13.41
CA GLN A 32 -3.36 16.07 14.70
C GLN A 32 -4.24 14.86 15.03
N ARG A 33 -5.08 14.40 14.07
CA ARG A 33 -5.89 13.18 14.26
C ARG A 33 -5.01 11.96 14.47
N LEU A 34 -3.94 11.85 13.70
CA LEU A 34 -2.96 10.77 13.79
C LEU A 34 -2.23 10.77 15.15
N ALA A 35 -1.83 11.96 15.63
CA ALA A 35 -1.20 12.12 16.94
C ALA A 35 -2.14 11.65 18.07
N LYS A 36 -3.42 12.04 17.99
CA LYS A 36 -4.45 11.61 18.94
C LYS A 36 -4.62 10.09 18.92
N GLU A 37 -4.75 9.49 17.74
CA GLU A 37 -4.94 8.05 17.57
C GLU A 37 -3.75 7.24 18.09
N LEU A 38 -2.54 7.70 17.79
CA LEU A 38 -1.28 7.05 18.21
C LEU A 38 -0.88 7.37 19.66
N LYS A 39 -1.62 8.23 20.36
CA LYS A 39 -1.31 8.77 21.69
C LYS A 39 0.07 9.45 21.74
N TYR A 40 0.42 10.16 20.67
CA TYR A 40 1.66 10.90 20.52
C TYR A 40 1.41 12.40 20.67
N ALA A 41 2.41 13.12 21.17
CA ALA A 41 2.42 14.58 21.03
C ALA A 41 2.53 14.95 19.55
N VAL A 42 1.82 16.01 19.11
CA VAL A 42 1.85 16.47 17.71
C VAL A 42 3.28 16.75 17.24
N GLY A 43 4.09 17.44 18.07
CA GLY A 43 5.50 17.68 17.77
C GLY A 43 6.36 16.41 17.65
N ALA A 44 5.92 15.29 18.22
CA ALA A 44 6.59 14.01 18.04
C ALA A 44 6.38 13.42 16.65
N LEU A 45 5.18 13.57 16.06
CA LEU A 45 4.93 13.13 14.69
C LEU A 45 5.68 13.97 13.66
N TYR A 46 5.86 15.26 13.91
CA TYR A 46 6.67 16.12 13.04
C TYR A 46 8.15 15.70 12.93
N ARG A 47 8.67 14.91 13.89
CA ARG A 47 10.02 14.30 13.78
C ARG A 47 10.08 13.16 12.77
N TYR A 48 8.95 12.53 12.46
CA TYR A 48 8.84 11.46 11.47
C TYR A 48 8.39 12.00 10.12
N PHE A 49 7.39 12.88 10.11
CA PHE A 49 6.81 13.47 8.91
C PHE A 49 6.75 14.98 9.03
N ARG A 50 7.55 15.70 8.22
CA ARG A 50 7.66 17.16 8.29
C ARG A 50 6.38 17.89 7.84
N SER A 51 5.51 17.24 7.09
CA SER A 51 4.26 17.79 6.58
C SER A 51 3.22 16.67 6.37
N LYS A 52 1.96 17.05 6.13
CA LYS A 52 0.92 16.13 5.64
C LYS A 52 1.36 15.48 4.33
N ASP A 53 1.93 16.25 3.40
CA ASP A 53 2.40 15.72 2.10
C ASP A 53 3.47 14.64 2.27
N ALA A 54 4.40 14.80 3.21
CA ALA A 54 5.41 13.77 3.49
C ALA A 54 4.78 12.46 4.00
N LEU A 55 3.69 12.57 4.77
CA LEU A 55 2.89 11.40 5.17
C LEU A 55 2.17 10.79 3.97
N LEU A 56 1.58 11.61 3.08
CA LEU A 56 0.90 11.14 1.88
C LEU A 56 1.84 10.38 0.94
N VAL A 57 3.06 10.86 0.75
CA VAL A 57 4.08 10.14 -0.05
C VAL A 57 4.43 8.78 0.58
N ALA A 58 4.53 8.69 1.90
CA ALA A 58 4.79 7.41 2.56
C ALA A 58 3.60 6.44 2.46
N LEU A 59 2.37 6.96 2.49
CA LEU A 59 1.17 6.15 2.23
C LEU A 59 1.16 5.64 0.80
N LEU A 60 1.49 6.50 -0.17
CA LEU A 60 1.60 6.14 -1.58
C LEU A 60 2.60 4.99 -1.80
N HIS A 61 3.80 5.10 -1.22
CA HIS A 61 4.79 4.03 -1.29
C HIS A 61 4.25 2.73 -0.68
N ARG A 62 3.62 2.79 0.50
CA ARG A 62 3.06 1.59 1.14
C ARG A 62 1.98 0.93 0.28
N VAL A 63 1.14 1.70 -0.41
CA VAL A 63 0.13 1.14 -1.30
C VAL A 63 0.77 0.53 -2.54
N MET A 64 1.76 1.20 -3.14
CA MET A 64 2.53 0.65 -4.26
C MET A 64 3.25 -0.65 -3.89
N ASP A 65 3.84 -0.72 -2.69
CA ASP A 65 4.49 -1.93 -2.18
C ASP A 65 3.50 -3.09 -2.06
N ARG A 66 2.26 -2.83 -1.61
CA ARG A 66 1.19 -3.84 -1.54
C ARG A 66 0.77 -4.33 -2.91
N ILE A 67 0.58 -3.43 -3.88
CA ILE A 67 0.26 -3.81 -5.27
C ILE A 67 1.41 -4.64 -5.86
N GLY A 68 2.66 -4.25 -5.60
CA GLY A 68 3.84 -4.98 -6.04
C GLY A 68 3.92 -6.39 -5.43
N ALA A 69 3.60 -6.53 -4.14
CA ALA A 69 3.52 -7.83 -3.47
C ALA A 69 2.39 -8.71 -4.04
N ASP A 70 1.18 -8.15 -4.18
CA ASP A 70 0.03 -8.86 -4.77
C ASP A 70 0.36 -9.33 -6.21
N LEU A 71 1.08 -8.51 -6.98
CA LEU A 71 1.55 -8.87 -8.33
C LEU A 71 2.61 -9.98 -8.30
N HIS A 72 3.58 -9.89 -7.40
CA HIS A 72 4.63 -10.90 -7.25
C HIS A 72 4.02 -12.27 -6.90
N ASP A 73 3.07 -12.30 -5.97
CA ASP A 73 2.38 -13.51 -5.55
C ASP A 73 1.56 -14.12 -6.70
N ALA A 74 0.84 -13.27 -7.45
CA ALA A 74 0.07 -13.72 -8.61
C ALA A 74 0.97 -14.28 -9.73
N GLN A 75 2.12 -13.66 -9.99
CA GLN A 75 3.11 -14.17 -10.95
C GLN A 75 3.73 -15.49 -10.51
N ALA A 76 4.04 -15.62 -9.22
CA ALA A 76 4.59 -16.84 -8.65
C ALA A 76 3.57 -18.00 -8.72
N TRP A 77 2.28 -17.70 -8.51
CA TRP A 77 1.22 -18.70 -8.66
C TRP A 77 1.10 -19.19 -10.12
N LEU A 78 1.08 -18.28 -11.10
CA LEU A 78 1.03 -18.64 -12.53
C LEU A 78 2.22 -19.50 -12.94
N ALA A 79 3.44 -19.12 -12.53
CA ALA A 79 4.64 -19.88 -12.86
C ALA A 79 4.62 -21.32 -12.31
N ARG A 80 3.84 -21.59 -11.26
CA ARG A 80 3.67 -22.92 -10.67
C ARG A 80 2.56 -23.72 -11.35
N GLU A 81 1.50 -23.06 -11.80
CA GLU A 81 0.37 -23.69 -12.48
C GLU A 81 0.57 -23.87 -13.99
N ASP A 82 1.56 -23.22 -14.60
CA ASP A 82 1.87 -23.31 -16.03
C ASP A 82 2.22 -24.73 -16.54
N GLY A 83 2.32 -25.73 -15.66
CA GLY A 83 1.89 -27.12 -15.93
C GLY A 83 2.49 -27.90 -17.12
N GLY A 84 3.48 -27.36 -17.83
CA GLY A 84 4.12 -28.02 -18.98
C GLY A 84 3.30 -28.03 -20.27
N ALA A 85 2.22 -27.27 -20.38
CA ALA A 85 1.56 -27.08 -21.67
C ALA A 85 2.47 -26.24 -22.60
N GLU A 86 2.49 -26.56 -23.89
CA GLU A 86 3.11 -25.71 -24.92
C GLU A 86 2.30 -24.42 -25.07
N ILE A 87 2.40 -23.53 -24.08
CA ILE A 87 1.83 -22.20 -24.13
C ILE A 87 2.70 -21.40 -25.09
N SER A 88 2.10 -20.72 -26.06
CA SER A 88 2.85 -19.83 -26.95
C SER A 88 3.41 -18.64 -26.17
N GLU A 89 4.47 -17.99 -26.67
CA GLU A 89 4.97 -16.77 -26.00
C GLU A 89 3.94 -15.64 -25.97
N SER A 90 3.10 -15.56 -26.99
CA SER A 90 1.99 -14.61 -27.07
C SER A 90 0.95 -14.86 -25.97
N ASP A 91 0.61 -16.12 -25.71
CA ASP A 91 -0.34 -16.49 -24.66
C ASP A 91 0.23 -16.19 -23.26
N ARG A 92 1.53 -16.47 -23.05
CA ARG A 92 2.22 -16.07 -21.81
C ARG A 92 2.23 -14.55 -21.62
N ALA A 93 2.48 -13.79 -22.68
CA ALA A 93 2.44 -12.33 -22.62
C ALA A 93 1.03 -11.82 -22.28
N MET A 94 0.00 -12.43 -22.87
CA MET A 94 -1.40 -12.12 -22.58
C MET A 94 -1.76 -12.46 -21.13
N MET A 95 -1.37 -13.63 -20.63
CA MET A 95 -1.60 -14.01 -19.23
C MET A 95 -0.96 -13.01 -18.28
N ARG A 96 0.31 -12.63 -18.49
CA ARG A 96 1.00 -11.61 -17.68
C ARG A 96 0.22 -10.28 -17.66
N LEU A 97 -0.28 -9.84 -18.81
CA LEU A 97 -1.07 -8.61 -18.90
C LEU A 97 -2.40 -8.72 -18.14
N LEU A 98 -3.12 -9.84 -18.30
CA LEU A 98 -4.36 -10.09 -17.58
C LEU A 98 -4.15 -10.16 -16.08
N THR A 99 -3.03 -10.70 -15.60
CA THR A 99 -2.66 -10.72 -14.19
C THR A 99 -2.46 -9.33 -13.62
N VAL A 100 -1.74 -8.46 -14.33
CA VAL A 100 -1.56 -7.06 -13.92
C VAL A 100 -2.92 -6.37 -13.81
N CYS A 101 -3.79 -6.53 -14.81
CA CYS A 101 -5.14 -5.97 -14.78
C CYS A 101 -5.97 -6.54 -13.62
N HIS A 102 -5.89 -7.85 -13.36
CA HIS A 102 -6.63 -8.49 -12.29
C HIS A 102 -6.17 -8.00 -10.90
N VAL A 103 -4.86 -7.90 -10.68
CA VAL A 103 -4.29 -7.39 -9.43
C VAL A 103 -4.68 -5.93 -9.22
N TYR A 104 -4.56 -5.09 -10.25
CA TYR A 104 -4.90 -3.67 -10.15
C TYR A 104 -6.40 -3.45 -9.85
N VAL A 105 -7.28 -4.11 -10.59
CA VAL A 105 -8.74 -4.01 -10.38
C VAL A 105 -9.17 -4.68 -9.06
N GLY A 106 -8.56 -5.81 -8.72
CA GLY A 106 -8.77 -6.52 -7.47
C GLY A 106 -8.38 -5.66 -6.26
N PHE A 107 -7.25 -4.97 -6.35
CA PHE A 107 -6.80 -4.01 -5.34
C PHE A 107 -7.83 -2.89 -5.14
N ALA A 108 -8.29 -2.27 -6.23
CA ALA A 108 -9.30 -1.21 -6.17
C ALA A 108 -10.61 -1.66 -5.49
N ARG A 109 -11.03 -2.90 -5.76
CA ARG A 109 -12.24 -3.50 -5.18
C ARG A 109 -12.07 -3.89 -3.71
N ALA A 110 -10.91 -4.43 -3.35
CA ALA A 110 -10.63 -4.87 -1.98
C ALA A 110 -10.36 -3.69 -1.04
N ARG A 111 -9.81 -2.58 -1.56
CA ARG A 111 -9.34 -1.43 -0.78
C ARG A 111 -9.80 -0.10 -1.39
N PRO A 112 -11.13 0.15 -1.47
CA PRO A 112 -11.68 1.31 -2.18
C PRO A 112 -11.23 2.66 -1.59
N ALA A 113 -11.00 2.74 -0.27
CA ALA A 113 -10.50 3.95 0.38
C ALA A 113 -9.02 4.24 0.05
N GLU A 114 -8.19 3.21 -0.08
CA GLU A 114 -6.79 3.36 -0.53
C GLU A 114 -6.74 3.68 -2.02
N TYR A 115 -7.67 3.16 -2.81
CA TYR A 115 -7.76 3.46 -4.23
C TYR A 115 -8.23 4.89 -4.51
N GLY A 116 -9.21 5.39 -3.75
CA GLY A 116 -9.66 6.78 -3.79
C GLY A 116 -8.63 7.81 -3.32
N PHE A 117 -7.47 7.37 -2.83
CA PHE A 117 -6.33 8.26 -2.59
C PHE A 117 -5.55 8.59 -3.87
N PHE A 118 -5.63 7.76 -4.91
CA PHE A 118 -4.94 7.99 -6.19
C PHE A 118 -5.66 8.97 -7.12
N PHE A 119 -6.95 9.25 -6.91
CA PHE A 119 -7.83 9.98 -7.84
C PHE A 119 -8.82 10.85 -7.07
#